data_AF-A0A4Y4CZ69-F1
#
_entry.id   AF-A0A4Y4CZ69-F1
#
_cell.length_a   1.000
_cell.length_b   1.000
_cell.length_c   1.000
_cell.angle_alpha   90.00
_cell.angle_beta   90.00
_cell.angle_gamma   90.00
#
_symmetry.space_group_name_H-M   'P 1'
#
loop_
_entity.id
_entity.type
_entity.pdbx_description
1 polymer ?
#
loop_
_entity_poly.entity_id
_entity_poly.type
_entity_poly.pdbx_seq_one_letter_code
_entity_poly.pdbx_strand_id
1 'polypeptide(L)'
;MLEESGRKVNVLIAGRSNSPEGDLLIKHSFAEYLGPVSNEEALACCYRADLVFTFYDPSIPINVVAEPNKWGDCVATGTPFLANSEIETAKPFYQSGCCFLTPYADYQKLAELLWDLKVSSEKLELARSAIGNQDFVFWDDAMERVLDEWISG
;
A
#
# COMPACT_ATOMS: atom_id res chain seq x y z
N MET A 1 -8.01 32.44 7.89
CA MET A 1 -6.81 31.77 8.41
C MET A 1 -7.30 30.66 9.32
N LEU A 2 -7.51 29.47 8.77
CA LEU A 2 -7.76 28.29 9.59
C LEU A 2 -6.40 27.88 10.13
N GLU A 3 -6.22 28.03 11.44
CA GLU A 3 -5.00 27.64 12.13
C GLU A 3 -4.69 26.17 11.85
N GLU A 4 -3.42 25.91 11.52
CA GLU A 4 -2.77 24.62 11.35
C GLU A 4 -2.88 23.78 12.63
N SER A 5 -4.06 23.23 12.88
CA SER A 5 -4.28 22.31 13.99
C SER A 5 -3.56 20.99 13.71
N GLY A 6 -2.28 20.88 14.06
CA GLY A 6 -1.57 19.67 14.53
C GLY A 6 -1.68 18.32 13.79
N ARG A 7 -2.43 18.22 12.69
CA ARG A 7 -2.72 16.97 11.97
C ARG A 7 -1.71 16.77 10.85
N LYS A 8 -0.49 16.37 11.21
CA LYS A 8 0.57 16.13 10.22
C LYS A 8 0.68 14.65 9.88
N VAL A 9 0.16 14.29 8.71
CA VAL A 9 0.52 13.06 7.99
C VAL A 9 1.51 13.49 6.92
N ASN A 10 2.68 12.84 6.87
CA ASN A 10 3.65 13.07 5.80
C ASN A 10 3.47 11.97 4.74
N VAL A 11 3.76 12.30 3.48
CA VAL A 11 3.64 11.35 2.37
C VAL A 11 4.99 11.20 1.71
N LEU A 12 5.49 9.97 1.64
CA LEU A 12 6.68 9.60 0.87
C LEU A 12 6.23 9.20 -0.54
N ILE A 13 6.73 9.88 -1.57
CA ILE A 13 6.32 9.66 -2.96
C ILE A 13 7.53 9.25 -3.79
N ALA A 14 7.53 8.00 -4.24
CA ALA A 14 8.51 7.44 -5.16
C ALA A 14 7.82 7.10 -6.49
N GLY A 15 8.40 7.52 -7.60
CA GLY A 15 7.85 7.34 -8.94
C GLY A 15 7.78 8.64 -9.74
N ARG A 16 7.13 8.59 -10.90
CA ARG A 16 6.93 9.75 -11.77
C ARG A 16 5.58 10.39 -11.50
N SER A 17 5.54 11.72 -11.44
CA SER A 17 4.30 12.48 -11.61
C SER A 17 4.02 12.67 -13.10
N ASN A 18 2.78 12.42 -13.53
CA ASN A 18 2.33 12.57 -14.92
C ASN A 18 1.04 13.39 -15.04
N SER A 19 0.64 14.12 -13.99
CA SER A 19 -0.58 14.94 -14.02
C SER A 19 -0.41 16.26 -13.24
N PRO A 20 -1.21 17.30 -13.56
CA PRO A 20 -1.21 18.55 -12.80
C PRO A 20 -1.48 18.34 -11.31
N GLU A 21 -2.38 17.42 -10.95
CA GLU A 21 -2.72 17.10 -9.56
C GLU A 21 -1.55 16.40 -8.85
N GLY A 22 -0.86 15.50 -9.54
CA GLY A 22 0.36 14.88 -9.04
C GLY A 22 1.46 15.92 -8.78
N ASP A 23 1.62 16.89 -9.69
CA ASP A 23 2.60 17.97 -9.55
C ASP A 23 2.29 18.90 -8.37
N LEU A 24 1.01 19.11 -8.07
CA LEU A 24 0.59 19.85 -6.88
C LEU A 24 0.90 19.05 -5.60
N LEU A 25 0.63 17.74 -5.60
CA LEU A 25 0.89 16.86 -4.46
C LEU A 25 2.38 16.81 -4.10
N ILE A 26 3.27 16.58 -5.08
CA ILE A 26 4.72 16.44 -4.82
C ILE A 26 5.38 17.76 -4.36
N LYS A 27 4.74 18.91 -4.62
CA LYS A 27 5.24 20.23 -4.19
C LYS A 27 4.68 20.64 -2.82
N HIS A 28 3.76 19.87 -2.25
CA HIS A 28 3.16 20.22 -0.98
C HIS A 28 4.15 20.03 0.18
N SER A 29 4.06 20.86 1.22
CA SER A 29 4.96 20.87 2.38
C SER A 29 4.96 19.59 3.24
N PHE A 30 4.00 18.69 3.03
CA PHE A 30 3.94 17.39 3.71
C PHE A 30 4.53 16.25 2.87
N ALA A 31 4.85 16.51 1.61
CA ALA A 31 5.32 15.52 0.67
C ALA A 31 6.85 15.48 0.64
N GLU A 32 7.41 14.29 0.75
CA GLU A 32 8.80 13.99 0.42
C GLU A 32 8.81 13.27 -0.94
N TYR A 33 9.23 13.97 -1.99
CA TYR A 33 9.28 13.43 -3.34
C TYR A 33 10.69 12.92 -3.68
N LEU A 34 10.80 11.62 -3.90
CA LEU A 34 12.06 10.95 -4.27
C LEU A 34 12.29 10.88 -5.78
N GLY A 35 11.25 11.09 -6.59
CA GLY A 35 11.32 10.87 -8.03
C GLY A 35 11.38 9.39 -8.41
N PRO A 36 11.79 9.05 -9.65
CA PRO A 36 12.01 7.68 -10.07
C PRO A 36 13.12 7.04 -9.24
N VAL A 37 12.88 5.83 -8.74
CA VAL A 37 13.82 5.07 -7.90
C VAL A 37 14.03 3.67 -8.47
N SER A 38 15.13 3.03 -8.08
CA SER A 38 15.38 1.60 -8.30
C SER A 38 14.40 0.73 -7.49
N ASN A 39 14.34 -0.57 -7.80
CA ASN A 39 13.49 -1.50 -7.07
C ASN A 39 13.92 -1.63 -5.61
N GLU A 40 15.22 -1.64 -5.35
CA GLU A 40 15.80 -1.74 -4.01
C GLU A 40 15.42 -0.51 -3.17
N GLU A 41 15.48 0.68 -3.75
CA GLU A 41 15.04 1.92 -3.12
C GLU A 41 13.52 1.93 -2.87
N ALA A 42 12.72 1.44 -3.83
CA ALA A 42 11.27 1.32 -3.66
C ALA A 42 10.89 0.35 -2.53
N LEU A 43 11.63 -0.75 -2.38
CA LEU A 43 11.48 -1.68 -1.26
C LEU A 43 11.91 -1.04 0.07
N ALA A 44 13.03 -0.31 0.07
CA ALA A 44 13.50 0.44 1.24
C ALA A 44 12.48 1.51 1.72
N CYS A 45 11.70 2.09 0.80
CA CYS A 45 10.61 3.00 1.15
C CYS A 45 9.54 2.32 2.01
N CYS A 46 9.29 1.01 1.85
CA CYS A 46 8.32 0.28 2.67
C CYS A 46 8.77 0.26 4.14
N TYR A 47 10.05 -0.03 4.41
CA TYR A 47 10.61 0.03 5.78
C TYR A 47 10.56 1.43 6.42
N ARG A 48 10.53 2.49 5.60
CA ARG A 48 10.40 3.88 6.09
C ARG A 48 8.95 4.29 6.37
N ALA A 49 7.97 3.54 5.85
CA ALA A 49 6.58 3.92 5.88
C ALA A 49 5.85 3.29 7.07
N ASP A 50 4.89 4.05 7.61
CA ASP A 50 3.91 3.51 8.56
C ASP A 50 2.83 2.67 7.89
N LEU A 51 2.53 3.03 6.65
CA LEU A 51 1.43 2.50 5.84
C LEU A 51 1.75 2.73 4.36
N VAL A 52 1.59 1.71 3.51
CA VAL A 52 1.73 1.84 2.06
C VAL A 52 0.37 2.10 1.41
N PHE A 53 0.28 3.07 0.49
CA PHE A 53 -0.98 3.43 -0.19
C PHE A 53 -1.07 2.78 -1.58
N THR A 54 -2.13 2.01 -1.85
CA THR A 54 -2.30 1.22 -3.09
C THR A 54 -3.74 1.30 -3.64
N PHE A 55 -4.19 2.50 -4.01
CA PHE A 55 -5.50 2.67 -4.65
C PHE A 55 -5.45 2.42 -6.15
N TYR A 56 -6.53 1.85 -6.67
CA TYR A 56 -6.77 1.68 -8.09
C TYR A 56 -8.21 2.07 -8.43
N ASP A 57 -8.40 2.70 -9.59
CA ASP A 57 -9.72 3.10 -10.08
C ASP A 57 -10.57 1.84 -10.36
N PRO A 58 -11.65 1.58 -9.59
CA PRO A 58 -12.45 0.39 -9.76
C PRO A 58 -13.36 0.42 -10.99
N SER A 59 -13.48 1.56 -11.69
CA SER A 59 -14.20 1.62 -12.97
C SER A 59 -13.47 0.86 -14.08
N ILE A 60 -12.18 0.58 -13.90
CA ILE A 60 -11.37 -0.23 -14.80
C ILE A 60 -11.44 -1.69 -14.33
N PRO A 61 -12.04 -2.63 -15.09
CA PRO A 61 -12.32 -3.99 -14.60
C PRO A 61 -11.11 -4.76 -14.08
N ILE A 62 -9.94 -4.58 -14.71
CA ILE A 62 -8.71 -5.26 -14.26
C ILE A 62 -8.26 -4.81 -12.87
N ASN A 63 -8.58 -3.59 -12.45
CA ASN A 63 -8.19 -3.05 -11.15
C ASN A 63 -8.96 -3.71 -9.99
N VAL A 64 -10.19 -4.16 -10.24
CA VAL A 64 -11.03 -4.84 -9.23
C VAL A 64 -10.42 -6.18 -8.80
N VAL A 65 -9.68 -6.84 -9.70
CA VAL A 65 -9.04 -8.14 -9.46
C VAL A 65 -7.51 -8.03 -9.40
N ALA A 66 -6.96 -6.81 -9.33
CA ALA A 66 -5.53 -6.59 -9.34
C ALA A 66 -4.91 -7.07 -8.02
N GLU A 67 -3.84 -7.85 -8.09
CA GLU A 67 -2.98 -8.15 -6.96
C GLU A 67 -1.60 -7.53 -7.21
N PRO A 68 -1.36 -6.29 -6.75
CA PRO A 68 -0.13 -5.57 -7.01
C PRO A 68 1.08 -6.25 -6.36
N ASN A 69 2.19 -6.32 -7.10
CA ASN A 69 3.49 -6.75 -6.53
C ASN A 69 3.87 -5.98 -5.25
N LYS A 70 3.39 -4.75 -5.11
CA LYS A 70 3.61 -3.91 -3.93
C LYS A 70 3.08 -4.54 -2.64
N TRP A 71 2.06 -5.39 -2.70
CA TRP A 71 1.57 -6.10 -1.52
C TRP A 71 2.52 -7.22 -1.09
N GLY A 72 3.21 -7.87 -2.04
CA GLY A 72 4.33 -8.75 -1.75
C GLY A 72 5.45 -8.04 -1.01
N ASP A 73 5.84 -6.83 -1.46
CA ASP A 73 6.81 -5.99 -0.74
C ASP A 73 6.33 -5.67 0.70
N CYS A 74 5.02 -5.40 0.86
CA CYS A 74 4.41 -5.11 2.16
C CYS A 74 4.51 -6.32 3.11
N VAL A 75 4.20 -7.52 2.61
CA VAL A 75 4.36 -8.78 3.36
C VAL A 75 5.82 -9.01 3.72
N ALA A 76 6.73 -8.91 2.75
CA ALA A 76 8.16 -9.13 2.96
C ALA A 76 8.79 -8.15 3.96
N THR A 77 8.25 -6.92 4.07
CA THR A 77 8.77 -5.87 4.96
C THR A 77 7.97 -5.71 6.25
N GLY A 78 6.90 -6.48 6.46
CA GLY A 78 6.04 -6.32 7.63
C GLY A 78 5.31 -4.98 7.70
N THR A 79 5.11 -4.32 6.55
CA THR A 79 4.51 -2.97 6.47
C THR A 79 3.07 -3.07 5.98
N PRO A 80 2.06 -2.70 6.79
CA PRO A 80 0.68 -2.78 6.36
C PRO A 80 0.40 -1.82 5.20
N PHE A 81 -0.64 -2.13 4.43
CA PHE A 81 -1.07 -1.30 3.32
C PHE A 81 -2.52 -0.85 3.45
N LEU A 82 -2.88 0.17 2.66
CA LEU A 82 -4.22 0.71 2.51
C LEU A 82 -4.60 0.61 1.04
N ALA A 83 -5.67 -0.14 0.78
CA ALA A 83 -6.25 -0.30 -0.55
C ALA A 83 -7.69 0.23 -0.56
N ASN A 84 -8.25 0.42 -1.75
CA ASN A 84 -9.67 0.74 -1.85
C ASN A 84 -10.53 -0.54 -1.74
N SER A 85 -11.71 -0.43 -1.12
CA SER A 85 -12.54 -1.59 -0.74
C SER A 85 -13.12 -2.39 -1.91
N GLU A 86 -13.08 -1.82 -3.11
CA GLU A 86 -13.56 -2.43 -4.34
C GLU A 86 -12.58 -3.47 -4.91
N ILE A 87 -11.35 -3.54 -4.41
CA ILE A 87 -10.36 -4.53 -4.87
C ILE A 87 -10.60 -5.86 -4.15
N GLU A 88 -11.05 -6.86 -4.90
CA GLU A 88 -11.46 -8.17 -4.39
C GLU A 88 -10.30 -8.95 -3.75
N THR A 89 -9.13 -8.90 -4.36
CA THR A 89 -7.89 -9.55 -3.89
C THR A 89 -7.35 -8.93 -2.59
N ALA A 90 -7.79 -7.72 -2.19
CA ALA A 90 -7.41 -7.12 -0.92
C ALA A 90 -8.21 -7.69 0.27
N LYS A 91 -9.36 -8.33 0.02
CA LYS A 91 -10.28 -8.80 1.07
C LYS A 91 -9.65 -9.84 2.01
N PRO A 92 -8.90 -10.85 1.54
CA PRO A 92 -8.22 -11.79 2.43
C PRO A 92 -7.24 -11.10 3.39
N PHE A 93 -6.45 -10.13 2.90
CA PHE A 93 -5.54 -9.35 3.75
C PHE A 93 -6.29 -8.55 4.80
N TYR A 94 -7.41 -7.92 4.42
CA TYR A 94 -8.24 -7.16 5.35
C TYR A 94 -8.86 -8.06 6.43
N GLN A 95 -9.39 -9.22 6.04
CA GLN A 95 -9.98 -10.21 6.95
C GLN A 95 -8.95 -10.76 7.94
N SER A 96 -7.69 -10.92 7.51
CA SER A 96 -6.56 -11.29 8.36
C SER A 96 -5.99 -10.12 9.18
N GLY A 97 -6.56 -8.91 9.06
CA GLY A 97 -6.10 -7.72 9.78
C GLY A 97 -4.79 -7.12 9.28
N CYS A 98 -4.29 -7.54 8.12
CA CYS A 98 -2.99 -7.13 7.56
C CYS A 98 -3.03 -5.75 6.88
N CYS A 99 -4.21 -5.31 6.48
CA CYS A 99 -4.38 -4.07 5.72
C CYS A 99 -5.65 -3.33 6.14
N PHE A 100 -5.78 -2.10 5.63
CA PHE A 100 -6.96 -1.26 5.81
C PHE A 100 -7.66 -1.04 4.46
N LEU A 101 -8.97 -0.85 4.50
CA LEU A 101 -9.79 -0.57 3.33
C LEU A 101 -10.64 0.67 3.53
N THR A 102 -10.76 1.48 2.48
CA THR A 102 -11.71 2.60 2.38
C THR A 102 -12.30 2.67 0.98
N PRO A 103 -13.51 3.19 0.76
CA PRO A 103 -14.05 3.32 -0.60
C PRO A 103 -13.19 4.24 -1.47
N TYR A 104 -13.03 3.93 -2.77
CA TYR A 104 -12.16 4.69 -3.67
C TYR A 104 -12.52 6.18 -3.73
N ALA A 105 -13.82 6.49 -3.84
CA ALA A 105 -14.32 7.86 -4.03
C ALA A 105 -14.76 8.55 -2.72
N ASP A 106 -14.29 8.08 -1.55
CA ASP A 106 -14.68 8.62 -0.24
C ASP A 106 -13.46 9.19 0.50
N TYR A 107 -13.09 10.43 0.16
CA TYR A 107 -11.94 11.10 0.77
C TYR A 107 -12.16 11.41 2.26
N GLN A 108 -13.41 11.53 2.72
CA GLN A 108 -13.70 11.74 4.13
C GLN A 108 -13.31 10.52 4.95
N LYS A 109 -13.73 9.31 4.53
CA LYS A 109 -13.33 8.07 5.20
C LYS A 109 -11.83 7.82 5.14
N LEU A 110 -11.19 8.16 4.02
CA LEU A 110 -9.72 8.11 3.92
C LEU A 110 -9.07 9.02 4.98
N ALA A 111 -9.51 10.28 5.09
CA ALA A 111 -8.97 11.22 6.05
C ALA A 111 -9.23 10.81 7.50
N GLU A 112 -10.42 10.28 7.79
CA GLU A 112 -10.79 9.73 9.10
C GLU A 112 -9.89 8.56 9.48
N LEU A 113 -9.69 7.60 8.57
CA LEU A 113 -8.80 6.46 8.81
C LEU A 113 -7.36 6.92 9.07
N LEU A 114 -6.81 7.78 8.21
CA LEU A 114 -5.43 8.27 8.39
C LEU A 114 -5.26 9.01 9.72
N TRP A 115 -6.29 9.73 10.16
CA TRP A 115 -6.28 10.40 11.46
C TRP A 115 -6.36 9.41 12.63
N ASP A 116 -7.24 8.42 12.54
CA ASP A 116 -7.37 7.35 13.53
C ASP A 116 -6.03 6.62 13.75
N LEU A 117 -5.36 6.26 12.65
CA LEU A 117 -4.05 5.60 12.68
C LEU A 117 -2.95 6.51 13.22
N LYS A 118 -3.06 7.82 12.99
CA LYS A 118 -2.10 8.81 13.51
C LYS A 118 -2.23 9.02 15.01
N VAL A 119 -3.46 9.03 15.53
CA VAL A 119 -3.75 9.26 16.96
C VAL A 119 -3.56 8.00 17.79
N SER A 120 -3.77 6.82 17.20
CA SER A 120 -3.57 5.52 17.86
C SER A 120 -2.73 4.59 16.99
N SER A 121 -1.51 4.29 17.47
CA SER A 121 -0.64 3.31 16.83
C SER A 121 -1.09 1.86 17.02
N GLU A 122 -2.00 1.58 17.96
CA GLU A 122 -2.45 0.20 18.26
C GLU A 122 -2.95 -0.54 17.00
N LYS A 123 -3.77 0.14 16.18
CA LYS A 123 -4.27 -0.44 14.92
C LYS A 123 -3.12 -0.75 13.94
N LEU A 124 -2.12 0.13 13.85
CA LEU A 124 -0.95 -0.09 13.00
C LEU A 124 -0.08 -1.23 13.51
N GLU A 125 0.18 -1.31 14.82
CA GLU A 125 0.98 -2.39 15.42
C GLU A 125 0.31 -3.76 15.26
N LEU A 126 -1.01 -3.81 15.45
CA LEU A 126 -1.78 -5.04 15.17
C LEU A 126 -1.67 -5.44 13.71
N ALA A 127 -1.78 -4.49 12.77
CA ALA A 127 -1.65 -4.78 11.35
C ALA A 127 -0.23 -5.20 10.94
N ARG A 128 0.81 -4.58 11.52
CA ARG A 128 2.22 -4.99 11.36
C ARG A 128 2.46 -6.40 11.85
N SER A 129 1.93 -6.75 13.01
CA SER A 129 2.00 -8.11 13.54
C SER A 129 1.27 -9.11 12.64
N ALA A 130 0.07 -8.77 12.18
CA ALA A 130 -0.72 -9.63 11.31
C ALA A 130 -0.04 -9.88 9.95
N ILE A 131 0.45 -8.82 9.30
CA ILE A 131 1.08 -8.93 7.98
C ILE A 131 2.44 -9.64 8.05
N GLY A 132 3.19 -9.46 9.14
CA GLY A 132 4.45 -10.19 9.36
C GLY A 132 4.27 -11.69 9.64
N ASN A 133 3.04 -12.13 9.94
CA ASN A 133 2.68 -13.54 10.08
C ASN A 133 2.01 -14.13 8.83
N GLN A 134 1.87 -13.35 7.74
CA GLN A 134 1.37 -13.90 6.47
C GLN A 134 2.42 -14.78 5.83
N ASP A 135 1.97 -15.89 5.25
CA ASP A 135 2.84 -16.74 4.44
C ASP A 135 3.29 -15.97 3.20
N PHE A 136 4.60 -15.80 3.06
CA PHE A 136 5.20 -15.26 1.85
C PHE A 136 5.46 -16.42 0.89
N VAL A 137 4.62 -16.53 -0.15
CA VAL A 137 4.83 -17.54 -1.20
C VAL A 137 5.91 -17.02 -2.14
N PHE A 138 7.04 -17.74 -2.21
CA PHE A 138 8.08 -17.41 -3.18
C PHE A 138 7.60 -17.75 -4.59
N TRP A 139 8.11 -17.01 -5.58
CA TRP A 139 7.66 -17.16 -6.97
C TRP A 139 7.93 -18.57 -7.51
N ASP A 140 9.06 -19.16 -7.17
CA ASP A 140 9.44 -20.52 -7.54
C ASP A 140 8.53 -21.57 -6.90
N ASP A 141 8.14 -21.41 -5.63
CA ASP A 141 7.12 -22.25 -5.00
C ASP A 141 5.78 -22.16 -5.74
N ALA A 142 5.34 -20.94 -6.09
CA ALA A 142 4.11 -20.73 -6.87
C ALA A 142 4.18 -21.32 -8.29
N MET A 143 5.38 -21.52 -8.81
CA MET A 143 5.66 -22.02 -10.16
C MET A 143 6.15 -23.47 -10.17
N GLU A 144 6.20 -24.16 -9.02
CA GLU A 144 6.74 -25.52 -8.84
C GLU A 144 6.24 -26.46 -9.95
N ARG A 145 4.92 -26.50 -10.15
CA ARG A 145 4.29 -27.34 -11.18
C ARG A 145 4.83 -27.06 -12.59
N VAL A 146 5.01 -25.79 -12.96
CA VAL A 146 5.49 -25.40 -14.29
C VAL A 146 6.96 -25.77 -14.46
N LEU A 147 7.76 -25.58 -13.40
CA LEU A 147 9.17 -25.96 -13.39
C LEU A 147 9.33 -27.48 -13.49
N ASP A 148 8.53 -28.23 -12.74
CA ASP A 148 8.52 -29.69 -12.76
C ASP A 148 8.14 -30.25 -14.14
N GLU A 149 7.08 -29.71 -14.75
CA GLU A 149 6.65 -30.10 -16.10
C GLU A 149 7.73 -29.77 -17.15
N TRP A 150 8.44 -28.65 -17.02
CA TRP A 150 9.53 -28.27 -17.92
C TRP A 150 10.78 -29.12 -17.77
N ILE A 151 11.17 -29.45 -16.53
CA ILE A 151 12.37 -30.26 -16.26
C ILE A 151 12.15 -31.74 -16.64
N SER A 152 10.91 -32.23 -16.47
CA SER A 152 10.58 -33.65 -16.68
C SER A 152 10.19 -33.99 -18.13
N GLY A 153 9.97 -32.99 -18.99
CA GLY A 153 9.59 -33.15 -20.41
C GLY A 153 10.76 -33.09 -21.36
#